data_AF-A0A3A5VTJ7-F1
#
_entry.id   AF-A0A3A5VTJ7-F1
#
_cell.length_a   1.000
_cell.length_b   1.000
_cell.length_c   1.000
_cell.angle_alpha   90.00
_cell.angle_beta   90.00
_cell.angle_gamma   90.00
#
_symmetry.space_group_name_H-M   'P 1'
#
loop_
_entity.id
_entity.type
_entity.pdbx_description
1 polymer ?
#
loop_
_entity_poly.entity_id
_entity_poly.type
_entity_poly.pdbx_seq_one_letter_code
_entity_poly.pdbx_strand_id
1 'polypeptide(L)' 'MPVGHIGGISMETTYVMVKPDGVQRGLVGEIIQRFERKGLQLVGLKQVIASEEIAKTHYAVHA' A
#
# COMPACT_ATOMS: atom_id res chain seq x y z
N MET A 1 0.09 -40.92 12.62
CA MET A 1 -0.93 -40.10 11.94
C MET A 1 -0.46 -38.66 12.03
N PRO A 2 -0.03 -38.01 10.94
CA PRO A 2 0.51 -36.66 11.03
C PRO A 2 -0.63 -35.64 11.00
N VAL A 3 -0.81 -34.92 12.11
CA VAL A 3 -1.56 -33.67 12.11
C VAL A 3 -0.70 -32.63 11.39
N GLY A 4 -1.07 -32.32 10.14
CA GLY A 4 -0.43 -31.27 9.37
C GLY A 4 -0.57 -29.94 10.11
N HIS A 5 0.56 -29.30 10.38
CA HIS A 5 0.59 -27.89 10.78
C HIS A 5 -0.19 -27.08 9.73
N ILE A 6 -1.35 -26.57 10.10
CA ILE A 6 -1.91 -25.38 9.45
C ILE A 6 -1.02 -24.21 9.86
N GLY A 7 0.12 -24.06 9.18
CA GLY A 7 0.92 -22.84 9.25
C GLY A 7 0.00 -21.68 8.93
N GLY A 8 -0.21 -20.80 9.90
CA GLY A 8 -1.20 -19.73 9.83
C GLY A 8 -1.07 -18.97 8.52
N ILE A 9 -2.21 -18.76 7.85
CA ILE A 9 -2.32 -17.80 6.75
C ILE A 9 -1.92 -16.45 7.35
N SER A 10 -0.66 -16.08 7.15
CA SER A 10 -0.12 -14.82 7.63
C SER A 10 -0.73 -13.76 6.72
N MET A 11 -1.77 -13.07 7.18
CA MET A 11 -2.35 -11.95 6.42
C MET A 11 -1.35 -10.78 6.45
N GLU A 12 -0.43 -10.79 5.50
CA GLU A 12 0.53 -9.72 5.30
C GLU A 12 -0.15 -8.53 4.63
N THR A 13 -0.09 -7.37 5.29
CA THR A 13 -0.60 -6.11 4.75
C THR A 13 0.57 -5.21 4.44
N THR A 14 0.68 -4.80 3.17
CA THR A 14 1.73 -3.89 2.72
C THR A 14 1.13 -2.52 2.41
N TYR A 15 1.82 -1.47 2.85
CA TYR A 15 1.47 -0.09 2.52
C TYR A 15 2.01 0.30 1.14
N VAL A 16 1.16 0.90 0.32
CA VAL A 16 1.53 1.43 -0.99
C VAL A 16 1.12 2.91 -1.04
N MET A 17 2.05 3.78 -1.44
CA MET A 17 1.78 5.21 -1.62
C MET A 17 1.89 5.58 -3.10
N VAL A 18 0.87 6.25 -3.62
CA VAL A 18 0.94 6.93 -4.91
C VAL A 18 1.40 8.37 -4.67
N LYS A 19 2.56 8.73 -5.22
CA LYS A 19 3.12 10.09 -5.15
C LYS A 19 2.20 11.11 -5.85
N PRO A 20 2.29 12.41 -5.53
CA PRO A 20 1.44 13.44 -6.14
C PRO A 20 1.55 13.51 -7.68
N ASP A 21 2.69 13.13 -8.28
CA ASP A 21 2.83 12.98 -9.74
C ASP A 21 1.86 11.93 -10.30
N GLY A 22 1.82 10.74 -9.69
CA GLY A 22 0.95 9.66 -10.12
C GLY A 22 -0.53 9.96 -9.91
N VAL A 23 -0.86 10.77 -8.89
CA VAL A 23 -2.22 11.26 -8.67
C VAL A 23 -2.62 12.29 -9.75
N GLN A 24 -1.76 13.28 -10.03
CA GLN A 24 -2.02 14.29 -11.07
C GLN A 24 -2.17 13.68 -12.47
N ARG A 25 -1.46 12.59 -12.73
CA ARG A 25 -1.55 11.83 -13.99
C ARG A 25 -2.72 10.84 -14.04
N GLY A 26 -3.54 10.76 -12.99
CA GLY A 26 -4.70 9.87 -12.93
C GLY A 26 -4.37 8.37 -12.82
N LEU A 27 -3.14 8.01 -12.43
CA LEU A 27 -2.65 6.62 -12.41
C LEU A 27 -3.18 5.80 -11.23
N VAL A 28 -3.88 6.42 -10.27
CA VAL A 28 -4.36 5.74 -9.05
C VAL A 28 -5.24 4.53 -9.39
N GLY A 29 -6.20 4.69 -10.31
CA GLY A 29 -7.10 3.61 -10.70
C GLY A 29 -6.38 2.46 -11.39
N GLU A 30 -5.43 2.75 -12.27
CA GLU A 30 -4.63 1.75 -12.97
C GLU A 30 -3.75 0.95 -11.99
N ILE A 31 -3.17 1.63 -11.00
CA ILE A 31 -2.35 1.01 -9.95
C ILE A 31 -3.22 0.06 -9.11
N ILE A 32 -4.40 0.50 -8.65
CA ILE A 32 -5.34 -0.34 -7.89
C ILE A 32 -5.74 -1.56 -8.71
N GLN A 33 -6.15 -1.35 -9.96
CA GLN A 33 -6.58 -2.44 -10.84
C GLN A 33 -5.45 -3.46 -11.06
N ARG A 34 -4.20 -3.03 -11.10
CA ARG A 34 -3.04 -3.93 -11.22
C ARG A 34 -2.87 -4.81 -9.98
N PHE A 35 -3.11 -4.29 -8.79
CA PHE A 35 -3.05 -5.06 -7.55
C PHE A 35 -4.22 -6.03 -7.43
N GLU A 36 -5.44 -5.60 -7.75
CA GLU A 36 -6.63 -6.47 -7.75
C GLU A 36 -6.50 -7.61 -8.76
N ARG A 37 -5.97 -7.34 -9.98
CA ARG A 37 -5.71 -8.39 -10.98
C ARG A 37 -4.68 -9.42 -10.53
N LYS A 38 -3.80 -9.07 -9.59
CA LYS A 38 -2.86 -10.02 -8.98
C LYS A 38 -3.48 -10.83 -7.84
N GLY A 39 -4.74 -10.57 -7.48
CA GLY A 39 -5.44 -11.23 -6.38
C GLY A 39 -5.17 -10.59 -5.02
N LEU A 40 -4.60 -9.39 -4.97
CA LEU A 40 -4.40 -8.65 -3.72
C LEU A 40 -5.69 -7.90 -3.37
N GLN A 41 -6.08 -7.95 -2.11
CA GLN A 41 -7.25 -7.25 -1.61
C GLN A 41 -6.87 -5.85 -1.13
N LEU A 42 -7.59 -4.83 -1.62
CA LEU A 42 -7.47 -3.48 -1.06
C LEU A 42 -8.14 -3.45 0.32
N VAL A 43 -7.33 -3.30 1.37
CA VAL A 43 -7.81 -3.31 2.77
C VAL A 43 -8.20 -1.92 3.26
N GLY A 44 -7.65 -0.87 2.64
CA GLY A 44 -7.95 0.52 2.97
C GLY A 44 -7.30 1.50 2.00
N LEU A 45 -7.92 2.66 1.83
CA LEU A 45 -7.44 3.75 0.99
C LEU A 45 -7.63 5.07 1.71
N LYS A 46 -6.58 5.90 1.74
CA LYS A 46 -6.64 7.25 2.31
C LYS A 46 -5.93 8.22 1.38
N GLN A 47 -6.67 9.18 0.84
CA GLN A 47 -6.08 10.31 0.14
C GLN A 47 -5.68 11.36 1.18
N VAL A 48 -4.41 11.73 1.18
CA VAL A 48 -3.87 12.77 2.07
C VAL A 48 -3.12 13.77 1.20
N ILE A 49 -3.43 15.05 1.37
CA ILE A 49 -2.58 16.12 0.86
C ILE A 49 -1.52 16.32 1.94
N ALA A 50 -0.32 15.78 1.71
CA ALA A 50 0.77 15.91 2.67
C ALA A 50 1.23 17.38 2.74
N SER A 51 0.90 18.07 3.83
CA SER A 51 1.54 19.33 4.20
C SER A 51 3.04 19.10 4.43
N GLU A 52 3.89 20.10 4.21
CA GLU A 52 5.37 19.99 4.33
C GLU A 52 5.85 19.29 5.62
N GLU A 53 5.13 19.47 6.73
CA GLU A 53 5.44 18.86 8.03
C GLU A 53 5.30 17.33 8.04
N ILE A 54 4.30 16.78 7.32
CA ILE A 54 4.07 15.34 7.20
C ILE A 54 5.11 14.71 6.26
N ALA A 55 5.48 15.43 5.20
CA ALA A 55 6.53 15.00 4.28
C ALA A 55 7.89 14.91 4.98
N LYS A 56 8.24 15.89 5.83
CA LYS A 56 9.48 15.87 6.62
C LYS A 56 9.52 14.70 7.61
N THR A 57 8.41 14.40 8.29
CA THR A 57 8.34 13.26 9.22
C THR A 57 8.46 11.91 8.51
N HIS A 58 7.90 11.76 7.30
CA HIS A 58 7.96 10.50 6.54
C HIS A 58 9.34 10.24 5.90
N TYR A 59 10.10 11.29 5.56
CA TYR A 59 11.46 11.18 5.01
C TYR A 59 12.59 11.35 6.05
N ALA A 60 12.27 11.55 7.34
CA ALA A 60 13.28 11.71 8.39
C ALA A 60 14.24 10.50 8.53
N VAL A 61 13.85 9.34 8.01
CA VAL A 61 14.64 8.09 8.06
C VAL A 61 15.70 8.02 6.95
N HIS A 62 15.88 9.07 6.14
CA HIS A 62 16.90 9.14 5.07
C HIS A 62 17.87 10.33 5.25
N ALA A 63 18.02 10.85 6.47
CA ALA A 63 19.03 11.87 6.80
C ALA A 63 20.41 11.25 7.04
#